data_AF-A0A5B8U9H7-F1
#
_entry.id   AF-A0A5B8U9H7-F1
#
_cell.length_a   1.000
_cell.length_b   1.000
_cell.length_c   1.000
_cell.angle_alpha   90.00
_cell.angle_beta   90.00
_cell.angle_gamma   90.00
#
_symmetry.space_group_name_H-M   'P 1'
#
loop_
_entity.id
_entity.type
_entity.pdbx_description
1 polymer ?
#
loop_
_entity_poly.entity_id
_entity_poly.type
_entity_poly.pdbx_seq_one_letter_code
_entity_poly.pdbx_strand_id
1 'polypeptide(L)'
;MAAWEPLWMTAAAWQALRDGVVEPAARDAGAGAAGLRERLALRDTWADARRDGERVGVFLTPELAGVLAGLLDEHPELARLLAG
;
A
#
# COMPACT_ATOMS: atom_id res chain seq x y z
N MET A 1 20.48 6.18 -11.97
CA MET A 1 19.04 5.97 -11.74
C MET A 1 18.93 4.91 -10.67
N ALA A 2 18.46 5.24 -9.47
CA ALA A 2 18.27 4.21 -8.45
C ALA A 2 17.21 3.23 -8.97
N ALA A 3 17.54 1.94 -9.06
CA ALA A 3 16.54 0.90 -9.32
C ALA A 3 15.73 0.77 -8.03
N TRP A 4 14.46 1.11 -8.08
CA TRP A 4 13.60 1.01 -6.91
C TRP A 4 13.19 -0.45 -6.79
N GLU A 5 13.48 -1.06 -5.65
CA GLU A 5 13.10 -2.44 -5.39
C GLU A 5 11.61 -2.48 -5.03
N PRO A 6 10.81 -3.34 -5.68
CA PRO A 6 9.41 -3.48 -5.32
C PRO A 6 9.28 -4.14 -3.95
N LEU A 7 8.30 -3.68 -3.18
CA LEU A 7 7.87 -4.34 -1.96
C LEU A 7 7.19 -5.65 -2.33
N TRP A 8 7.93 -6.77 -2.17
CA TRP A 8 7.43 -8.10 -2.44
C TRP A 8 6.69 -8.68 -1.24
N MET A 9 5.47 -9.15 -1.46
CA MET A 9 4.64 -9.81 -0.46
C MET A 9 3.87 -10.98 -1.08
N THR A 10 3.22 -11.80 -0.25
CA THR A 10 2.32 -12.85 -0.75
C THR A 10 1.05 -12.23 -1.34
N ALA A 11 0.40 -12.93 -2.29
CA ALA A 11 -0.88 -12.48 -2.84
C ALA A 11 -1.95 -12.27 -1.74
N ALA A 12 -1.94 -13.11 -0.71
CA ALA A 12 -2.85 -12.98 0.43
C ALA A 12 -2.58 -11.72 1.26
N ALA A 13 -1.30 -11.42 1.56
CA ALA A 13 -0.93 -10.19 2.26
C ALA A 13 -1.29 -8.94 1.44
N TRP A 14 -1.01 -8.95 0.13
CA TRP A 14 -1.38 -7.85 -0.77
C TRP A 14 -2.89 -7.59 -0.76
N GLN A 15 -3.70 -8.64 -0.83
CA GLN A 15 -5.15 -8.54 -0.82
C GLN A 15 -5.68 -8.02 0.52
N ALA A 16 -5.18 -8.57 1.64
CA ALA A 16 -5.58 -8.14 2.97
C ALA A 16 -5.26 -6.65 3.22
N LEU A 17 -4.09 -6.19 2.78
CA LEU A 17 -3.69 -4.78 2.87
C LEU A 17 -4.54 -3.88 1.97
N ARG A 18 -4.85 -4.36 0.76
CA ARG A 18 -5.71 -3.62 -0.15
C ARG A 18 -7.08 -3.37 0.48
N ASP A 19 -7.72 -4.43 0.95
CA ASP A 19 -9.10 -4.40 1.41
C ASP A 19 -9.22 -3.77 2.81
N GLY A 20 -8.19 -3.94 3.66
CA GLY A 20 -8.18 -3.47 5.03
C GLY A 20 -7.60 -2.07 5.24
N VAL A 21 -6.68 -1.61 4.37
CA VAL A 21 -5.96 -0.35 4.56
C VAL A 21 -6.11 0.58 3.36
N VAL A 22 -5.73 0.11 2.17
CA VAL A 22 -5.53 1.01 1.01
C VAL A 22 -6.85 1.51 0.42
N GLU A 23 -7.82 0.62 0.21
CA GLU A 23 -9.15 0.99 -0.31
C GLU A 23 -9.96 1.81 0.72
N PRO A 24 -10.02 1.43 2.01
CA PRO A 24 -10.65 2.26 3.04
C PRO A 24 -10.00 3.65 3.16
N ALA A 25 -8.67 3.73 3.21
CA ALA A 25 -7.96 5.01 3.32
C ALA A 25 -8.28 5.96 2.16
N ALA A 26 -8.40 5.44 0.94
CA ALA A 26 -8.78 6.21 -0.24
C ALA A 26 -10.27 6.63 -0.22
N ARG A 27 -11.15 5.81 0.34
CA ARG A 27 -12.59 6.09 0.46
C ARG A 27 -12.89 7.12 1.56
N ASP A 28 -12.23 6.99 2.70
CA ASP A 28 -12.43 7.82 3.89
C ASP A 28 -11.70 9.16 3.80
N ALA A 29 -10.76 9.28 2.85
CA ALA A 29 -10.22 10.56 2.44
C ALA A 29 -11.33 11.37 1.74
N GLY A 30 -12.13 12.10 2.51
CA GLY A 30 -13.09 13.06 1.98
C GLY A 30 -12.41 14.14 1.13
N ALA A 31 -13.17 14.87 0.31
CA ALA A 31 -12.67 15.85 -0.66
C ALA A 31 -11.80 17.00 -0.09
N GLY A 32 -11.62 17.09 1.23
CA GLY A 32 -10.74 18.04 1.92
C GLY A 32 -9.73 17.42 2.88
N ALA A 33 -9.57 16.09 2.91
CA ALA A 33 -8.60 15.44 3.77
C ALA A 33 -7.17 15.70 3.28
N ALA A 34 -6.30 16.17 4.17
CA ALA A 34 -4.87 16.21 3.91
C ALA A 34 -4.39 14.79 3.55
N GLY A 35 -3.63 14.65 2.45
CA GLY A 35 -3.18 13.34 1.99
C GLY A 35 -4.12 12.61 1.02
N LEU A 36 -5.24 13.19 0.60
CA LEU A 36 -6.16 12.55 -0.36
C LEU A 36 -5.46 12.14 -1.67
N ARG A 37 -4.65 13.05 -2.22
CA ARG A 37 -3.92 12.79 -3.47
C ARG A 37 -2.98 11.60 -3.32
N GLU A 38 -2.25 11.56 -2.21
CA GLU A 38 -1.28 10.53 -1.88
C GLU A 38 -1.97 9.18 -1.62
N ARG A 39 -3.12 9.16 -0.96
CA ARG A 39 -3.91 7.94 -0.72
C ARG A 39 -4.53 7.39 -2.01
N LEU A 40 -5.02 8.25 -2.90
CA LEU A 40 -5.48 7.84 -4.23
C LEU A 40 -4.32 7.29 -5.06
N ALA A 41 -3.17 7.98 -5.06
CA ALA A 41 -1.97 7.51 -5.74
C ALA A 41 -1.48 6.16 -5.17
N LEU A 42 -1.55 5.97 -3.86
CA LEU A 42 -1.25 4.69 -3.20
C LEU A 42 -2.19 3.59 -3.69
N ARG A 43 -3.51 3.85 -3.76
CA ARG A 43 -4.50 2.89 -4.28
C ARG A 43 -4.23 2.52 -5.72
N ASP A 44 -3.96 3.51 -6.57
CA ASP A 44 -3.70 3.27 -7.99
C ASP A 44 -2.39 2.48 -8.16
N THR A 45 -1.35 2.80 -7.38
CA THR A 45 -0.09 2.03 -7.32
C THR A 45 -0.33 0.59 -6.86
N TRP A 46 -1.24 0.38 -5.91
CA TRP A 46 -1.61 -0.96 -5.42
C TRP A 46 -2.36 -1.76 -6.48
N ALA A 47 -3.17 -1.11 -7.31
CA ALA A 47 -3.87 -1.73 -8.42
C ALA A 47 -2.92 -2.13 -9.56
N ASP A 48 -1.87 -1.34 -9.80
CA ASP A 48 -0.81 -1.60 -10.78
C ASP A 48 0.29 -2.57 -10.28
N ALA A 49 0.03 -3.28 -9.17
CA ALA A 49 0.99 -4.20 -8.59
C ALA A 49 1.40 -5.33 -9.57
N ARG A 50 2.70 -5.61 -9.63
CA ARG A 50 3.25 -6.68 -10.47
C ARG A 50 3.06 -8.03 -9.80
N ARG A 51 2.50 -9.01 -10.53
CA ARG A 51 2.39 -10.39 -10.06
C ARG A 51 3.55 -11.22 -10.62
N ASP A 52 4.17 -12.03 -9.76
CA ASP A 52 5.23 -12.97 -10.12
C ASP A 52 5.02 -14.28 -9.33
N GLY A 53 4.37 -15.25 -9.97
CA GLY A 53 3.94 -16.48 -9.32
C GLY A 53 3.00 -16.21 -8.14
N GLU A 54 3.39 -16.65 -6.95
CA GLU A 54 2.64 -16.46 -5.70
C GLU A 54 2.90 -15.10 -5.01
N ARG A 55 3.82 -14.32 -5.57
CA ARG A 55 4.26 -13.04 -5.01
C ARG A 55 3.67 -11.87 -5.79
N VAL A 56 3.42 -10.79 -5.06
CA VAL A 56 2.96 -9.51 -5.60
C VAL A 56 3.97 -8.45 -5.19
N GLY A 57 4.44 -7.68 -6.16
CA GLY A 57 5.43 -6.61 -6.01
C GLY A 57 4.79 -5.25 -6.24
N VAL A 58 4.87 -4.37 -5.26
CA VAL A 58 4.37 -3.00 -5.35
C VAL A 58 5.54 -2.02 -5.38
N PHE A 59 5.61 -1.15 -6.40
CA PHE A 59 6.65 -0.14 -6.51
C PHE A 59 6.18 1.16 -5.86
N LEU A 60 6.75 1.49 -4.70
CA LEU A 60 6.37 2.68 -3.94
C LEU A 60 7.45 3.76 -4.05
N THR A 61 7.01 5.01 -4.16
CA THR A 61 7.89 6.16 -3.92
C THR A 61 8.17 6.35 -2.44
N PRO A 62 9.26 7.03 -2.05
CA PRO A 62 9.50 7.37 -0.65
C PRO A 62 8.30 8.06 0.00
N GLU A 63 7.61 8.94 -0.73
CA GLU A 63 6.39 9.59 -0.23
C GLU A 63 5.26 8.59 0.00
N LEU A 64 4.98 7.71 -0.98
CA LEU A 64 3.93 6.69 -0.86
C LEU A 64 4.25 5.62 0.19
N ALA A 65 5.53 5.29 0.36
CA ALA A 65 6.01 4.41 1.41
C ALA A 65 5.77 5.03 2.79
N GLY A 66 5.99 6.34 2.96
CA GLY A 66 5.67 7.05 4.19
C GLY A 66 4.17 7.07 4.49
N VAL A 67 3.33 7.25 3.45
CA VAL A 67 1.87 7.21 3.58
C VAL A 67 1.41 5.82 3.99
N LEU A 68 1.92 4.76 3.34
CA LEU A 68 1.64 3.39 3.71
C LEU A 68 2.09 3.08 5.15
N ALA A 69 3.29 3.50 5.54
CA ALA A 69 3.80 3.27 6.89
C ALA A 69 2.90 3.92 7.95
N GLY A 70 2.49 5.18 7.72
CA GLY A 70 1.55 5.86 8.62
C GLY A 70 0.21 5.14 8.73
N LEU A 71 -0.32 4.65 7.61
CA LEU A 71 -1.55 3.85 7.61
C LEU A 71 -1.37 2.50 8.33
N LEU A 72 -0.20 1.88 8.26
CA LEU A 72 0.10 0.63 8.94
C LEU A 72 0.33 0.80 10.44
N ASP A 73 0.84 1.95 10.88
CA ASP A 73 0.95 2.29 12.30
C ASP A 73 -0.44 2.37 12.96
N GLU A 74 -1.47 2.75 12.21
CA GLU A 74 -2.87 2.75 12.65
C GLU A 74 -3.50 1.33 12.66
N HIS A 75 -2.88 0.37 11.96
CA HIS A 75 -3.37 -1.00 11.76
C HIS A 75 -2.29 -2.06 12.05
N PRO A 76 -1.85 -2.20 13.33
CA PRO A 76 -0.72 -3.05 13.69
C PRO A 76 -0.95 -4.54 13.37
N GLU A 77 -2.19 -5.02 13.35
CA GLU A 77 -2.53 -6.39 12.95
C GLU A 77 -2.25 -6.67 11.46
N LEU A 78 -2.45 -5.67 10.59
CA LEU A 78 -2.18 -5.78 9.16
C LEU A 78 -0.70 -5.56 8.84
N ALA A 79 -0.01 -4.71 9.60
CA ALA A 79 1.44 -4.54 9.51
C ALA A 79 2.20 -5.86 9.73
N ARG A 80 1.70 -6.73 10.62
CA ARG A 80 2.29 -8.06 10.85
C ARG A 80 2.26 -8.97 9.62
N LEU A 81 1.35 -8.75 8.68
CA LEU A 81 1.29 -9.51 7.42
C LEU A 81 2.47 -9.19 6.49
N LEU A 82 3.10 -8.03 6.66
CA LEU A 82 4.31 -7.63 5.90
C LEU A 82 5.61 -8.11 6.55
N ALA A 83 5.56 -8.47 7.84
CA ALA A 83 6.69 -9.03 8.58
C ALA A 83 6.76 -10.57 8.53
N GLY A 84 5.80 -11.20 7.84
CA GLY A 84 5.66 -12.65 7.70
C GLY A 84 6.68 -13.30 6.76
#